data_AF-A0A674A4Y2-F1
#
_entry.id   AF-A0A674A4Y2-F1
#
_cell.length_a   1.000
_cell.length_b   1.000
_cell.length_c   1.000
_cell.angle_alpha   90.00
_cell.angle_beta   90.00
_cell.angle_gamma   90.00
#
_symmetry.space_group_name_H-M   'P 1'
#
loop_
_entity.id
_entity.type
_entity.pdbx_description
1 polymer ?
#
loop_
_entity_poly.entity_id
_entity_poly.type
_entity_poly.pdbx_seq_one_letter_code
_entity_poly.pdbx_strand_id
1 'polypeptide(L)'
;MNQSRRRVVARYGPGCRVQLLGHMKEVQELREEIGAFLIDQSSVRDMGRPQMNHGGVVGEAGAGPRRKETVTATSYHLQGGLQVVVCQGDITKEWADALVNAANEDLDHAGGVAAALSQAGGPEVQRASRDLVRQIGRVPTGTVVETTGGNLPCKMLLHAVGPVGGSVGGNERPLLEKTVKAALHLAETMELQTLSMPCISSGLFEFPLKVCSEAIVSAVRDFGREQRILTKVTLIDVSGEAVKAMQEACDRLLQDCPECFASQRIRIGRW
;
A
#
# COMPACT_ATOMS: atom_id res chain seq x y z
N MET A 1 -18.05 40.54 26.05
CA MET A 1 -18.33 39.97 24.71
C MET A 1 -18.73 38.52 24.87
N ASN A 2 -19.99 38.20 24.55
CA ASN A 2 -20.61 36.91 24.83
C ASN A 2 -20.14 35.88 23.79
N GLN A 3 -19.13 35.05 24.13
CA GLN A 3 -18.68 33.97 23.25
C GLN A 3 -19.70 32.83 23.33
N SER A 4 -20.54 32.73 22.29
CA SER A 4 -21.60 31.73 22.22
C SER A 4 -21.01 30.32 22.11
N ARG A 5 -20.92 29.61 23.25
CA ARG A 5 -20.64 28.17 23.30
C ARG A 5 -21.75 27.43 22.56
N ARG A 6 -21.40 26.63 21.56
CA ARG A 6 -22.35 25.78 20.84
C ARG A 6 -22.15 24.33 21.22
N ARG A 7 -23.26 23.60 21.33
CA ARG A 7 -23.28 22.18 21.63
C ARG A 7 -23.45 21.44 20.31
N VAL A 8 -22.45 20.66 19.93
CA VAL A 8 -22.49 19.87 18.70
C VAL A 8 -22.67 18.40 19.09
N VAL A 9 -23.65 17.76 18.46
CA VAL A 9 -23.96 16.34 18.65
C VAL A 9 -23.55 15.62 17.38
N ALA A 10 -22.41 14.94 17.42
CA ALA A 10 -22.03 14.03 16.33
C ALA A 10 -22.77 12.70 16.54
N ARG A 11 -23.47 12.24 15.51
CA ARG A 11 -24.09 10.90 15.48
C ARG A 11 -23.24 10.01 14.59
N TYR A 12 -22.79 8.90 15.14
CA TYR A 12 -22.09 7.87 14.39
C TYR A 12 -22.74 6.52 14.72
N GLY A 13 -23.45 5.95 13.74
CA GLY A 13 -24.24 4.73 13.90
C GLY A 13 -25.55 4.88 14.72
N PRO A 14 -26.41 3.85 14.75
CA PRO A 14 -27.68 3.89 15.47
C PRO A 14 -27.46 3.85 16.99
N GLY A 15 -27.73 4.97 17.68
CA GLY A 15 -27.78 5.04 19.15
C GLY A 15 -26.56 5.67 19.82
N CYS A 16 -25.41 5.72 19.16
CA CYS A 16 -24.20 6.33 19.73
C CYS A 16 -24.17 7.84 19.44
N ARG A 17 -24.02 8.64 20.52
CA ARG A 17 -23.89 10.11 20.42
C ARG A 17 -22.72 10.56 21.28
N VAL A 18 -21.84 11.35 20.68
CA VAL A 18 -20.83 12.09 21.42
C VAL A 18 -21.24 13.55 21.44
N GLN A 19 -21.26 14.14 22.64
CA GLN A 19 -21.56 15.55 22.83
C GLN A 19 -20.30 16.29 23.21
N LEU A 20 -19.95 17.28 22.37
CA LEU A 20 -18.83 18.16 22.64
C LEU A 20 -19.35 19.58 22.86
N LEU A 21 -18.77 20.24 23.87
CA LEU A 21 -19.07 21.62 24.23
C LEU A 21 -17.75 22.40 24.21
N GLY A 22 -17.52 23.17 23.16
CA GLY A 22 -16.24 23.84 22.93
C GLY A 22 -16.38 25.13 22.13
N HIS A 23 -15.25 25.83 21.95
CA HIS A 23 -15.21 27.10 21.20
C HIS A 23 -15.21 26.82 19.68
N MET A 24 -15.77 27.71 18.85
CA MET A 24 -16.03 27.43 17.42
C MET A 24 -14.80 27.02 16.60
N LYS A 25 -13.61 27.52 16.93
CA LYS A 25 -12.36 27.16 16.24
C LYS A 25 -11.94 25.72 16.52
N GLU A 26 -11.93 25.31 17.79
CA GLU A 26 -11.60 23.94 18.21
C GLU A 26 -12.60 22.93 17.64
N VAL A 27 -13.87 23.33 17.53
CA VAL A 27 -14.93 22.49 16.94
C VAL A 27 -14.77 22.31 15.43
N GLN A 28 -14.15 23.28 14.74
CA GLN A 28 -13.95 23.20 13.30
C GLN A 28 -12.69 22.42 12.93
N GLU A 29 -11.59 22.60 13.67
CA GLU A 29 -10.38 21.78 13.57
C GLU A 29 -10.70 20.31 13.87
N LEU A 30 -11.46 20.04 14.93
CA LEU A 30 -11.89 18.68 15.27
C LEU A 30 -12.89 18.12 14.26
N ARG A 31 -13.69 18.95 13.56
CA ARG A 31 -14.56 18.48 12.47
C ARG A 31 -13.75 18.04 11.25
N GLU A 32 -12.62 18.68 10.96
CA GLU A 32 -11.74 18.28 9.86
C GLU A 32 -10.98 16.99 10.21
N GLU A 33 -10.52 16.84 11.46
CA GLU A 33 -9.92 15.60 11.95
C GLU A 33 -10.93 14.44 12.03
N ILE A 34 -12.15 14.69 12.53
CA ILE A 34 -13.23 13.68 12.54
C ILE A 34 -13.73 13.40 11.11
N GLY A 35 -13.69 14.38 10.19
CA GLY A 35 -14.00 14.18 8.78
C GLY A 35 -13.00 13.23 8.11
N ALA A 36 -11.70 13.40 8.40
CA ALA A 36 -10.66 12.48 7.97
C ALA A 36 -10.82 11.09 8.61
N PHE A 37 -11.23 11.01 9.88
CA PHE A 37 -11.44 9.76 10.61
C PHE A 37 -12.76 9.02 10.26
N LEU A 38 -13.83 9.71 9.86
CA LEU A 38 -15.10 9.07 9.51
C LEU A 38 -15.12 8.50 8.08
N ILE A 39 -14.28 9.03 7.19
CA ILE A 39 -14.01 8.41 5.89
C ILE A 39 -13.37 7.02 6.11
N ASP A 40 -12.56 6.88 7.17
CA ASP A 40 -11.83 5.67 7.58
C ASP A 40 -12.70 4.53 8.15
N GLN A 41 -13.96 4.78 8.56
CA GLN A 41 -14.81 3.74 9.18
C GLN A 41 -16.10 3.37 8.43
N SER A 42 -16.36 3.95 7.25
CA SER A 42 -17.59 3.64 6.49
C SER A 42 -17.66 2.20 5.92
N SER A 43 -16.64 1.37 6.13
CA SER A 43 -16.52 0.00 5.60
C SER A 43 -16.54 -1.13 6.65
N VAL A 44 -16.65 -0.86 7.95
CA VAL A 44 -16.79 -1.95 8.94
C VAL A 44 -18.25 -2.41 9.03
N ARG A 45 -18.56 -3.55 8.38
CA ARG A 45 -19.77 -4.35 8.64
C ARG A 45 -19.40 -5.58 9.45
N ASP A 46 -20.04 -5.71 10.62
CA ASP A 46 -20.13 -6.96 11.37
C ASP A 46 -21.11 -7.91 10.67
N MET A 47 -20.64 -9.10 10.30
CA MET A 47 -21.46 -10.19 9.78
C MET A 47 -21.20 -11.41 10.68
N GLY A 48 -22.17 -11.67 11.56
CA GLY A 48 -22.11 -12.72 12.57
C GLY A 48 -21.89 -14.12 12.02
N ARG A 49 -21.32 -14.97 12.88
CA ARG A 49 -21.11 -16.41 12.69
C ARG A 49 -22.40 -17.14 12.31
N PRO A 50 -22.33 -18.11 11.37
CA PRO A 50 -23.17 -19.30 11.41
C PRO A 50 -22.40 -20.51 11.99
N GLN A 51 -23.16 -21.34 12.70
CA GLN A 51 -22.74 -22.55 13.41
C GLN A 51 -22.11 -23.64 12.52
N MET A 52 -21.27 -24.44 13.18
CA MET A 52 -20.72 -25.69 12.69
C MET A 52 -21.82 -26.72 12.36
N ASN A 53 -21.59 -27.53 11.33
CA ASN A 53 -22.09 -28.90 11.28
C ASN A 53 -21.02 -29.83 10.68
N HIS A 54 -20.78 -30.94 11.38
CA HIS A 54 -19.88 -32.02 11.00
C HIS A 54 -20.47 -32.88 9.87
N GLY A 55 -19.59 -33.39 9.01
CA GLY A 55 -19.88 -34.47 8.07
C GLY A 55 -18.77 -34.60 7.02
N GLY A 56 -17.75 -35.41 7.30
CA GLY A 56 -16.66 -35.68 6.36
C GLY A 56 -17.00 -36.79 5.37
N VAL A 57 -16.35 -36.78 4.20
CA VAL A 57 -15.90 -37.97 3.44
C VAL A 57 -14.66 -37.58 2.61
N VAL A 58 -13.72 -38.51 2.54
CA VAL A 58 -12.39 -38.50 1.90
C VAL A 58 -12.52 -38.60 0.35
N GLY A 59 -11.62 -37.98 -0.40
CA GLY A 59 -11.52 -38.17 -1.86
C GLY A 59 -10.29 -37.49 -2.48
N GLU A 60 -9.62 -38.19 -3.39
CA GLU A 60 -8.19 -38.13 -3.71
C GLU A 60 -7.71 -37.00 -4.66
N ALA A 61 -6.41 -36.72 -4.50
CA ALA A 61 -5.39 -36.31 -5.47
C ALA A 61 -5.83 -35.77 -6.85
N GLY A 62 -5.58 -34.46 -7.04
CA GLY A 62 -5.43 -33.83 -8.35
C GLY A 62 -4.18 -32.93 -8.34
N ALA A 63 -3.18 -33.28 -9.16
CA ALA A 63 -1.94 -32.53 -9.28
C ALA A 63 -2.19 -31.11 -9.79
N GLY A 64 -1.98 -30.12 -8.91
CA GLY A 64 -2.06 -28.70 -9.27
C GLY A 64 -0.95 -28.29 -10.25
N PRO A 65 -1.20 -27.28 -11.10
CA PRO A 65 -0.24 -26.84 -12.10
C PRO A 65 1.03 -26.28 -11.43
N ARG A 66 2.18 -26.71 -11.96
CA ARG A 66 3.52 -26.39 -11.46
C ARG A 66 3.75 -24.88 -11.34
N ARG A 67 4.20 -24.46 -10.15
CA ARG A 67 4.68 -23.11 -9.79
C ARG A 67 5.65 -22.57 -10.84
N LYS A 68 5.42 -21.35 -11.33
CA LYS A 68 6.50 -20.53 -11.89
C LYS A 68 7.10 -19.73 -10.74
N GLU A 69 8.32 -20.10 -10.36
CA GLU A 69 9.07 -19.51 -9.25
C GLU A 69 9.39 -18.05 -9.50
N THR A 70 9.34 -17.24 -8.43
CA THR A 70 9.95 -15.91 -8.36
C THR A 70 11.46 -16.09 -8.25
N VAL A 71 12.21 -15.74 -9.31
CA VAL A 71 13.56 -16.31 -9.57
C VAL A 71 14.71 -15.56 -8.88
N THR A 72 14.51 -14.46 -8.17
CA THR A 72 15.57 -13.89 -7.31
C THR A 72 14.92 -13.13 -6.17
N ALA A 73 15.17 -13.53 -4.92
CA ALA A 73 14.69 -12.82 -3.74
C ALA A 73 15.89 -12.49 -2.85
N THR A 74 16.11 -11.21 -2.58
CA THR A 74 17.05 -10.76 -1.53
C THR A 74 16.25 -10.20 -0.38
N SER A 75 16.57 -10.62 0.85
CA SER A 75 15.83 -10.23 2.06
C SER A 75 16.72 -9.43 3.00
N TYR A 76 16.13 -8.39 3.58
CA TYR A 76 16.72 -7.52 4.60
C TYR A 76 15.78 -7.53 5.82
N HIS A 77 16.33 -7.47 7.03
CA HIS A 77 15.55 -7.41 8.26
C HIS A 77 15.93 -6.13 9.01
N LEU A 78 14.94 -5.29 9.24
CA LEU A 78 15.11 -4.04 10.00
C LEU A 78 14.90 -4.29 11.49
N GLN A 79 15.45 -3.40 12.31
CA GLN A 79 15.43 -3.52 13.77
C GLN A 79 14.01 -3.52 14.36
N GLY A 80 13.07 -2.81 13.73
CA GLY A 80 11.66 -2.81 14.08
C GLY A 80 10.91 -4.12 13.76
N GLY A 81 11.62 -5.14 13.24
CA GLY A 81 11.02 -6.43 12.87
C GLY A 81 10.44 -6.48 11.45
N LEU A 82 10.51 -5.37 10.69
CA LEU A 82 10.07 -5.31 9.30
C LEU A 82 11.04 -6.08 8.39
N GLN A 83 10.51 -7.05 7.64
CA GLN A 83 11.21 -7.74 6.56
C GLN A 83 11.02 -6.98 5.24
N VAL A 84 12.11 -6.67 4.55
CA VAL A 84 12.08 -6.10 3.20
C VAL A 84 12.61 -7.14 2.22
N VAL A 85 11.83 -7.47 1.19
CA VAL A 85 12.20 -8.44 0.16
C VAL A 85 12.26 -7.74 -1.18
N VAL A 86 13.36 -7.87 -1.92
CA VAL A 86 13.46 -7.42 -3.31
C VAL A 86 13.38 -8.63 -4.21
N CYS A 87 12.44 -8.64 -5.16
CA CYS A 87 12.31 -9.76 -6.08
C CYS A 87 11.92 -9.41 -7.51
N GLN A 88 12.42 -10.19 -8.46
CA GLN A 88 11.95 -10.12 -9.85
C GLN A 88 10.70 -10.97 -10.04
N GLY A 89 9.60 -10.33 -10.43
CA GLY A 89 8.32 -11.00 -10.58
C GLY A 89 7.20 -10.11 -11.09
N ASP A 90 6.05 -10.73 -11.34
CA ASP A 90 4.84 -10.07 -11.78
C ASP A 90 3.94 -9.81 -10.56
N ILE A 91 3.75 -8.54 -10.20
CA ILE A 91 2.96 -8.13 -9.04
C ILE A 91 1.51 -8.63 -9.10
N THR A 92 0.97 -8.89 -10.29
CA THR A 92 -0.41 -9.42 -10.44
C THR A 92 -0.57 -10.85 -9.90
N LYS A 93 0.55 -11.54 -9.66
CA LYS A 93 0.60 -12.92 -9.13
C LYS A 93 1.09 -12.99 -7.69
N GLU A 94 1.47 -11.86 -7.09
CA GLU A 94 2.05 -11.80 -5.75
C GLU A 94 0.97 -11.88 -4.68
N TRP A 95 1.14 -12.80 -3.73
CA TRP A 95 0.22 -12.93 -2.60
C TRP A 95 0.65 -12.00 -1.47
N ALA A 96 -0.16 -11.00 -1.18
CA ALA A 96 0.03 -10.07 -0.09
C ALA A 96 -1.32 -9.50 0.36
N ASP A 97 -1.40 -8.98 1.58
CA ASP A 97 -2.62 -8.32 2.05
C ASP A 97 -2.94 -7.09 1.22
N ALA A 98 -1.91 -6.27 0.92
CA ALA A 98 -1.99 -5.14 0.01
C ALA A 98 -1.08 -5.32 -1.22
N LEU A 99 -1.62 -5.04 -2.40
CA LEU A 99 -0.83 -4.73 -3.58
C LEU A 99 -0.88 -3.24 -3.84
N VAL A 100 0.25 -2.65 -4.21
CA VAL A 100 0.32 -1.22 -4.57
C VAL A 100 0.32 -1.07 -6.08
N ASN A 101 -0.60 -0.26 -6.58
CA ASN A 101 -0.66 0.21 -7.96
C ASN A 101 0.07 1.56 -8.08
N ALA A 102 0.97 1.71 -9.05
CA ALA A 102 1.50 3.02 -9.44
C ALA A 102 0.48 3.73 -10.34
N ALA A 103 -0.31 4.62 -9.75
CA ALA A 103 -1.48 5.25 -10.37
C ALA A 103 -1.24 6.72 -10.79
N ASN A 104 -2.11 7.23 -11.64
CA ASN A 104 -2.26 8.67 -11.95
C ASN A 104 -3.40 9.29 -11.13
N GLU A 105 -3.52 10.61 -11.16
CA GLU A 105 -4.51 11.38 -10.39
C GLU A 105 -5.96 11.07 -10.75
N ASP A 106 -6.20 10.52 -11.95
CA ASP A 106 -7.53 10.18 -12.45
C ASP A 106 -7.90 8.71 -12.17
N LEU A 107 -6.99 7.96 -11.55
CA LEU A 107 -7.06 6.50 -11.33
C LEU A 107 -7.50 5.74 -12.60
N ASP A 108 -7.03 6.20 -13.76
CA ASP A 108 -7.29 5.56 -15.05
C ASP A 108 -6.16 4.59 -15.40
N HIS A 109 -6.44 3.29 -15.35
CA HIS A 109 -5.44 2.23 -15.39
C HIS A 109 -5.13 1.79 -16.83
N ALA A 110 -4.81 2.76 -17.70
CA ALA A 110 -4.68 2.53 -19.14
C ALA A 110 -3.28 2.03 -19.58
N GLY A 111 -2.26 2.07 -18.71
CA GLY A 111 -0.90 1.66 -19.07
C GLY A 111 -0.05 1.11 -17.93
N GLY A 112 1.08 0.51 -18.30
CA GLY A 112 2.11 0.03 -17.36
C GLY A 112 1.57 -1.00 -16.36
N VAL A 113 2.09 -0.92 -15.13
CA VAL A 113 1.68 -1.81 -14.02
C VAL A 113 0.20 -1.62 -13.65
N ALA A 114 -0.35 -0.42 -13.80
CA ALA A 114 -1.76 -0.14 -13.54
C ALA A 114 -2.67 -0.94 -14.47
N ALA A 115 -2.36 -0.96 -15.78
CA ALA A 115 -3.09 -1.78 -16.75
C ALA A 115 -2.98 -3.27 -16.44
N ALA A 116 -1.78 -3.74 -16.07
CA ALA A 116 -1.58 -5.15 -15.71
C ALA A 116 -2.43 -5.54 -14.49
N LEU A 117 -2.42 -4.73 -13.43
CA LEU A 117 -3.23 -4.93 -12.22
C LEU A 117 -4.73 -4.87 -12.52
N SER A 118 -5.17 -3.89 -13.33
CA SER A 118 -6.59 -3.78 -13.71
C SER A 118 -7.05 -4.96 -14.58
N GLN A 119 -6.23 -5.43 -15.51
CA GLN A 119 -6.55 -6.59 -16.34
C GLN A 119 -6.63 -7.87 -15.50
N ALA A 120 -5.67 -8.09 -14.60
CA ALA A 120 -5.64 -9.28 -13.75
C ALA A 120 -6.75 -9.27 -12.68
N GLY A 121 -7.00 -8.12 -12.05
CA GLY A 121 -8.08 -7.93 -11.08
C GLY A 121 -9.48 -7.89 -11.69
N GLY A 122 -9.57 -7.74 -13.01
CA GLY A 122 -10.82 -7.71 -13.75
C GLY A 122 -11.54 -6.35 -13.71
N PRO A 123 -12.72 -6.25 -14.35
CA PRO A 123 -13.41 -4.98 -14.59
C PRO A 123 -13.87 -4.26 -13.31
N GLU A 124 -13.86 -4.93 -12.16
CA GLU A 124 -14.19 -4.33 -10.87
C GLU A 124 -13.15 -3.29 -10.44
N VAL A 125 -11.86 -3.52 -10.69
CA VAL A 125 -10.77 -2.59 -10.31
C VAL A 125 -11.01 -1.20 -10.90
N GLN A 126 -11.18 -1.11 -12.22
CA GLN A 126 -11.42 0.19 -12.88
C GLN A 126 -12.80 0.78 -12.55
N ARG A 127 -13.80 -0.04 -12.21
CA ARG A 127 -15.11 0.46 -11.75
C ARG A 127 -14.99 1.12 -10.39
N ALA A 128 -14.38 0.44 -9.42
CA ALA A 128 -14.17 0.98 -8.07
C ALA A 128 -13.34 2.27 -8.11
N SER A 129 -12.26 2.32 -8.89
CA SER A 129 -11.46 3.54 -9.06
C SER A 129 -12.26 4.70 -9.66
N ARG A 130 -13.08 4.45 -10.69
CA ARG A 130 -13.94 5.49 -11.29
C ARG A 130 -15.01 5.99 -10.32
N ASP A 131 -15.61 5.09 -9.55
CA ASP A 131 -16.62 5.46 -8.56
C ASP A 131 -16.00 6.27 -7.42
N LEU A 132 -14.79 5.92 -6.98
CA LEU A 132 -14.03 6.71 -6.02
C LEU A 132 -13.73 8.12 -6.55
N VAL A 133 -13.18 8.26 -7.75
CA VAL A 133 -12.89 9.58 -8.36
C VAL A 133 -14.17 10.40 -8.56
N ARG A 134 -15.32 9.79 -8.85
CA ARG A 134 -16.62 10.49 -8.89
C ARG A 134 -17.04 11.04 -7.53
N GLN A 135 -16.64 10.39 -6.44
CA GLN A 135 -16.99 10.80 -5.08
C GLN A 135 -16.05 11.88 -4.53
N ILE A 136 -14.74 11.71 -4.71
CA ILE A 136 -13.73 12.55 -4.05
C ILE A 136 -12.99 13.49 -5.01
N GLY A 137 -13.20 13.35 -6.31
CA GLY A 137 -12.44 14.06 -7.34
C GLY A 137 -11.10 13.41 -7.66
N ARG A 138 -10.22 14.16 -8.35
CA ARG A 138 -8.87 13.71 -8.71
C ARG A 138 -8.04 13.51 -7.44
N VAL A 139 -7.27 12.44 -7.42
CA VAL A 139 -6.40 12.07 -6.30
C VAL A 139 -5.08 12.82 -6.41
N PRO A 140 -4.69 13.67 -5.45
CA PRO A 140 -3.48 14.47 -5.56
C PRO A 140 -2.21 13.62 -5.58
N THR A 141 -1.19 14.05 -6.32
CA THR A 141 0.16 13.48 -6.22
C THR A 141 0.67 13.52 -4.78
N GLY A 142 1.34 12.45 -4.33
CA GLY A 142 1.78 12.33 -2.95
C GLY A 142 0.77 11.68 -2.01
N THR A 143 -0.33 11.15 -2.55
CA THR A 143 -1.40 10.50 -1.78
C THR A 143 -1.64 9.07 -2.25
N VAL A 144 -2.33 8.31 -1.40
CA VAL A 144 -2.67 6.91 -1.63
C VAL A 144 -4.13 6.72 -1.23
N VAL A 145 -4.87 5.99 -2.05
CA VAL A 145 -6.26 5.61 -1.77
C VAL A 145 -6.46 4.12 -2.02
N GLU A 146 -7.37 3.51 -1.30
CA GLU A 146 -7.68 2.08 -1.40
C GLU A 146 -8.91 1.79 -2.25
N THR A 147 -8.88 0.65 -2.95
CA THR A 147 -10.07 0.03 -3.54
C THR A 147 -9.98 -1.51 -3.45
N THR A 148 -11.02 -2.20 -3.93
CA THR A 148 -11.01 -3.65 -4.14
C THR A 148 -9.92 -4.07 -5.13
N GLY A 149 -9.24 -5.18 -4.83
CA GLY A 149 -8.33 -5.84 -5.77
C GLY A 149 -9.04 -6.66 -6.86
N GLY A 150 -10.36 -6.82 -6.77
CA GLY A 150 -11.13 -7.72 -7.63
C GLY A 150 -10.60 -9.16 -7.52
N ASN A 151 -10.14 -9.71 -8.64
CA ASN A 151 -9.58 -11.07 -8.72
C ASN A 151 -8.10 -11.18 -8.32
N LEU A 152 -7.44 -10.07 -7.94
CA LEU A 152 -6.05 -10.11 -7.51
C LEU A 152 -5.89 -10.92 -6.21
N PRO A 153 -4.75 -11.61 -6.01
CA PRO A 153 -4.48 -12.37 -4.79
C PRO A 153 -4.12 -11.46 -3.59
N CYS A 154 -5.00 -10.50 -3.28
CA CYS A 154 -4.85 -9.58 -2.17
C CYS A 154 -6.18 -9.24 -1.48
N LYS A 155 -6.09 -8.72 -0.26
CA LYS A 155 -7.26 -8.19 0.45
C LYS A 155 -7.66 -6.84 -0.13
N MET A 156 -6.67 -6.03 -0.50
CA MET A 156 -6.90 -4.70 -1.08
C MET A 156 -5.86 -4.27 -2.10
N LEU A 157 -6.26 -3.30 -2.94
CA LEU A 157 -5.40 -2.59 -3.88
C LEU A 157 -5.22 -1.14 -3.43
N LEU A 158 -3.98 -0.74 -3.18
CA LEU A 158 -3.61 0.63 -2.81
C LEU A 158 -3.12 1.39 -4.04
N HIS A 159 -3.78 2.47 -4.42
CA HIS A 159 -3.42 3.31 -5.55
C HIS A 159 -2.51 4.45 -5.12
N ALA A 160 -1.21 4.29 -5.34
CA ALA A 160 -0.21 5.28 -5.01
C ALA A 160 0.00 6.25 -6.18
N VAL A 161 -0.36 7.52 -5.98
CA VAL A 161 -0.20 8.57 -7.00
C VAL A 161 1.16 9.23 -6.84
N GLY A 162 2.16 8.64 -7.49
CA GLY A 162 3.54 9.14 -7.49
C GLY A 162 3.74 10.33 -8.45
N PRO A 163 4.84 11.09 -8.30
CA PRO A 163 5.16 12.20 -9.18
C PRO A 163 5.60 11.76 -10.57
N VAL A 164 5.33 12.61 -11.56
CA VAL A 164 5.88 12.49 -12.92
C VAL A 164 7.24 13.19 -12.99
N GLY A 165 8.22 12.61 -13.70
CA GLY A 165 9.55 13.18 -13.86
C GLY A 165 9.51 14.60 -14.43
N GLY A 166 10.16 15.54 -13.73
CA GLY A 166 10.22 16.95 -14.13
C GLY A 166 8.94 17.76 -13.90
N SER A 167 7.87 17.15 -13.38
CA SER A 167 6.57 17.82 -13.19
C SER A 167 6.50 18.72 -11.96
N VAL A 168 7.43 18.57 -11.01
CA VAL A 168 7.38 19.30 -9.71
C VAL A 168 8.67 20.08 -9.42
N GLY A 169 9.40 20.45 -10.47
CA GLY A 169 10.53 21.37 -10.38
C GLY A 169 11.69 20.87 -9.52
N GLY A 170 11.97 19.55 -9.54
CA GLY A 170 13.06 18.94 -8.77
C GLY A 170 12.65 18.37 -7.41
N ASN A 171 11.38 18.51 -7.01
CA ASN A 171 10.85 17.99 -5.75
C ASN A 171 10.23 16.57 -5.88
N GLU A 172 10.50 15.86 -6.96
CA GLU A 172 9.91 14.54 -7.23
C GLU A 172 10.33 13.52 -6.16
N ARG A 173 11.59 13.56 -5.71
CA ARG A 173 12.09 12.60 -4.71
C ARG A 173 11.34 12.71 -3.37
N PRO A 174 11.29 13.88 -2.70
CA PRO A 174 10.51 14.03 -1.45
C PRO A 174 9.03 13.66 -1.62
N LEU A 175 8.43 13.96 -2.78
CA LEU A 175 7.03 13.66 -3.04
C LEU A 175 6.79 12.16 -3.23
N LEU A 176 7.71 11.45 -3.87
CA LEU A 176 7.69 9.99 -3.96
C LEU A 176 7.90 9.35 -2.58
N GLU A 177 8.85 9.84 -1.78
CA GLU A 177 9.04 9.37 -0.39
C GLU A 177 7.76 9.54 0.44
N LYS A 178 7.07 10.69 0.30
CA LYS A 178 5.76 10.93 0.92
C LYS A 178 4.72 9.92 0.46
N THR A 179 4.64 9.65 -0.85
CA THR A 179 3.69 8.69 -1.43
C THR A 179 3.89 7.29 -0.84
N VAL A 180 5.16 6.84 -0.77
CA VAL A 180 5.50 5.51 -0.24
C VAL A 180 5.18 5.44 1.25
N LYS A 181 5.53 6.46 2.04
CA LYS A 181 5.15 6.54 3.47
C LYS A 181 3.64 6.47 3.65
N ALA A 182 2.87 7.17 2.83
CA ALA A 182 1.40 7.11 2.87
C ALA A 182 0.86 5.70 2.59
N ALA A 183 1.44 4.95 1.64
CA ALA A 183 1.03 3.57 1.38
C ALA A 183 1.32 2.63 2.57
N LEU A 184 2.50 2.77 3.17
CA LEU A 184 2.91 1.97 4.34
C LEU A 184 2.03 2.29 5.56
N HIS A 185 1.75 3.56 5.82
CA HIS A 185 0.87 3.97 6.91
C HIS A 185 -0.58 3.56 6.69
N LEU A 186 -1.10 3.63 5.46
CA LEU A 186 -2.44 3.15 5.15
C LEU A 186 -2.56 1.64 5.38
N ALA A 187 -1.55 0.86 4.97
CA ALA A 187 -1.51 -0.57 5.25
C ALA A 187 -1.49 -0.87 6.77
N GLU A 188 -0.75 -0.08 7.54
CA GLU A 188 -0.70 -0.18 9.01
C GLU A 188 -2.06 0.13 9.64
N THR A 189 -2.70 1.25 9.25
CA THR A 189 -4.04 1.66 9.73
C THR A 189 -5.08 0.57 9.47
N MET A 190 -4.93 -0.15 8.35
CA MET A 190 -5.83 -1.22 7.94
C MET A 190 -5.43 -2.60 8.46
N GLU A 191 -4.49 -2.65 9.40
CA GLU A 191 -4.00 -3.85 10.06
C GLU A 191 -3.49 -4.94 9.09
N LEU A 192 -2.92 -4.51 7.96
CA LEU A 192 -2.37 -5.41 6.94
C LEU A 192 -0.94 -5.82 7.31
N GLN A 193 -0.62 -7.10 7.19
CA GLN A 193 0.68 -7.64 7.61
C GLN A 193 1.69 -7.70 6.48
N THR A 194 1.23 -7.75 5.22
CA THR A 194 2.09 -7.87 4.04
C THR A 194 1.68 -6.91 2.93
N LEU A 195 2.66 -6.20 2.37
CA LEU A 195 2.46 -5.25 1.28
C LEU A 195 3.47 -5.50 0.16
N SER A 196 3.02 -5.47 -1.10
CA SER A 196 3.91 -5.54 -2.26
C SER A 196 3.75 -4.33 -3.15
N MET A 197 4.86 -3.72 -3.57
CA MET A 197 4.85 -2.52 -4.40
C MET A 197 5.86 -2.59 -5.56
N PRO A 198 5.53 -1.98 -6.72
CA PRO A 198 6.46 -1.81 -7.83
C PRO A 198 7.42 -0.65 -7.58
N CYS A 199 8.37 -0.44 -8.51
CA CYS A 199 9.17 0.78 -8.53
C CYS A 199 8.30 1.96 -9.03
N ILE A 200 7.52 2.57 -8.12
CA ILE A 200 6.59 3.66 -8.44
C ILE A 200 7.33 4.80 -9.15
N SER A 201 6.67 5.41 -10.15
CA SER A 201 7.16 6.51 -10.99
C SER A 201 8.30 6.20 -11.97
N SER A 202 8.96 5.04 -11.92
CA SER A 202 10.14 4.77 -12.76
C SER A 202 9.82 4.29 -14.19
N GLY A 203 8.55 4.00 -14.48
CA GLY A 203 8.08 3.53 -15.79
C GLY A 203 7.59 4.68 -16.66
N LEU A 204 6.28 4.70 -16.96
CA LEU A 204 5.63 5.70 -17.82
C LEU A 204 5.80 7.15 -17.35
N PHE A 205 6.11 7.35 -16.07
CA PHE A 205 6.31 8.68 -15.48
C PHE A 205 7.75 9.19 -15.65
N GLU A 206 8.65 8.39 -16.27
CA GLU A 206 10.01 8.77 -16.67
C GLU A 206 10.87 9.37 -15.53
N PHE A 207 10.53 9.11 -14.27
CA PHE A 207 11.33 9.55 -13.14
C PHE A 207 12.55 8.63 -12.99
N PRO A 208 13.81 9.13 -12.88
CA PRO A 208 14.99 8.28 -12.97
C PRO A 208 14.96 7.10 -11.99
N LEU A 209 15.13 5.89 -12.53
CA LEU A 209 14.98 4.63 -11.81
C LEU A 209 15.80 4.56 -10.52
N LYS A 210 17.06 5.01 -10.56
CA LYS A 210 17.93 5.07 -9.38
C LYS A 210 17.34 5.95 -8.27
N VAL A 211 16.80 7.11 -8.64
CA VAL A 211 16.21 8.07 -7.69
C VAL A 211 14.92 7.49 -7.11
N CYS A 212 14.08 6.85 -7.93
CA CYS A 212 12.87 6.17 -7.47
C CYS A 212 13.19 5.07 -6.46
N SER A 213 14.16 4.22 -6.78
CA SER A 213 14.60 3.12 -5.93
C SER A 213 15.11 3.61 -4.57
N GLU A 214 15.95 4.66 -4.58
CA GLU A 214 16.46 5.25 -3.33
C GLU A 214 15.36 5.91 -2.48
N ALA A 215 14.41 6.60 -3.13
CA ALA A 215 13.27 7.21 -2.45
C ALA A 215 12.39 6.16 -1.76
N ILE A 216 12.02 5.09 -2.49
CA ILE A 216 11.20 3.99 -1.97
C ILE A 216 11.91 3.32 -0.78
N VAL A 217 13.17 2.94 -0.93
CA VAL A 217 13.92 2.26 0.13
C VAL A 217 14.14 3.17 1.35
N SER A 218 14.40 4.47 1.14
CA SER A 218 14.52 5.44 2.23
C SER A 218 13.23 5.54 3.05
N ALA A 219 12.07 5.59 2.36
CA ALA A 219 10.77 5.61 3.02
C ALA A 219 10.50 4.32 3.82
N VAL A 220 10.80 3.14 3.25
CA VAL A 220 10.65 1.84 3.92
C VAL A 220 11.56 1.75 5.15
N ARG A 221 12.82 2.18 5.02
CA ARG A 221 13.78 2.21 6.14
C ARG A 221 13.26 3.07 7.28
N ASP A 222 12.82 4.29 6.98
CA ASP A 222 12.33 5.23 7.99
C ASP A 222 11.08 4.67 8.71
N PHE A 223 10.17 4.05 7.95
CA PHE A 223 8.95 3.43 8.49
C PHE A 223 9.27 2.25 9.43
N GLY A 224 10.22 1.39 9.05
CA GLY A 224 10.58 0.17 9.79
C GLY A 224 11.53 0.36 10.98
N ARG A 225 11.73 1.60 11.46
CA ARG A 225 12.50 1.88 12.69
C ARG A 225 11.78 1.46 13.97
N GLU A 226 10.47 1.37 13.93
CA GLU A 226 9.61 0.97 15.05
C GLU A 226 8.97 -0.38 14.76
N GLN A 227 8.41 -1.02 15.79
CA GLN A 227 7.55 -2.19 15.60
C GLN A 227 6.25 -1.80 14.90
N ARG A 228 5.82 -2.65 13.97
CA ARG A 228 4.68 -2.42 13.07
C ARG A 228 3.81 -3.67 12.98
N ILE A 229 2.53 -3.49 12.65
CA ILE A 229 1.63 -4.55 12.22
C ILE A 229 2.05 -5.04 10.83
N LEU A 230 2.47 -4.11 9.96
CA LEU A 230 3.08 -4.44 8.67
C LEU A 230 4.45 -5.09 8.90
N THR A 231 4.53 -6.40 8.67
CA THR A 231 5.73 -7.21 8.95
C THR A 231 6.57 -7.51 7.70
N LYS A 232 5.99 -7.43 6.50
CA LYS A 232 6.70 -7.67 5.24
C LYS A 232 6.37 -6.65 4.16
N VAL A 233 7.40 -6.06 3.57
CA VAL A 233 7.31 -5.26 2.33
C VAL A 233 8.07 -5.98 1.21
N THR A 234 7.38 -6.31 0.13
CA THR A 234 8.00 -6.84 -1.10
C THR A 234 8.13 -5.72 -2.14
N LEU A 235 9.37 -5.43 -2.56
CA LEU A 235 9.68 -4.59 -3.70
C LEU A 235 9.81 -5.49 -4.94
N ILE A 236 8.87 -5.37 -5.86
CA ILE A 236 8.71 -6.33 -6.98
C ILE A 236 8.65 -5.63 -8.33
N ASP A 237 9.42 -6.10 -9.30
CA ASP A 237 9.31 -5.61 -10.68
C ASP A 237 9.59 -6.74 -11.69
N VAL A 238 8.99 -6.65 -12.88
CA VAL A 238 9.26 -7.59 -13.98
C VAL A 238 10.62 -7.32 -14.63
N SER A 239 11.06 -6.06 -14.59
CA SER A 239 12.34 -5.61 -15.14
C SER A 239 13.49 -5.97 -14.20
N GLY A 240 14.44 -6.76 -14.69
CA GLY A 240 15.66 -7.07 -13.94
C GLY A 240 16.50 -5.82 -13.63
N GLU A 241 16.41 -4.76 -14.44
CA GLU A 241 17.08 -3.48 -14.18
C GLU A 241 16.47 -2.77 -12.96
N ALA A 242 15.14 -2.72 -12.88
CA ALA A 242 14.44 -2.12 -11.74
C ALA A 242 14.69 -2.90 -10.45
N VAL A 243 14.65 -4.23 -10.52
CA VAL A 243 14.99 -5.12 -9.40
C VAL A 243 16.41 -4.87 -8.92
N LYS A 244 17.37 -4.76 -9.85
CA LYS A 244 18.77 -4.47 -9.53
C LYS A 244 18.91 -3.10 -8.87
N ALA A 245 18.23 -2.07 -9.39
CA ALA A 245 18.28 -0.72 -8.81
C ALA A 245 17.70 -0.66 -7.39
N MET A 246 16.58 -1.35 -7.14
CA MET A 246 16.00 -1.48 -5.79
C MET A 246 16.92 -2.27 -4.87
N GLN A 247 17.52 -3.35 -5.35
CA GLN A 247 18.48 -4.14 -4.57
C GLN A 247 19.73 -3.32 -4.21
N GLU A 248 20.31 -2.58 -5.15
CA GLU A 248 21.46 -1.71 -4.89
C GLU A 248 21.10 -0.58 -3.90
N ALA A 249 19.87 -0.06 -3.95
CA ALA A 249 19.38 0.91 -2.97
C ALA A 249 19.23 0.27 -1.58
N CYS A 250 18.69 -0.94 -1.47
CA CYS A 250 18.62 -1.69 -0.22
C CYS A 250 20.01 -1.99 0.35
N ASP A 251 20.94 -2.46 -0.47
CA ASP A 251 22.31 -2.73 -0.05
C ASP A 251 22.94 -1.46 0.55
N ARG A 252 22.83 -0.30 -0.11
CA ARG A 252 23.38 0.96 0.42
C ARG A 252 22.66 1.47 1.67
N LEU A 253 21.32 1.46 1.68
CA LEU A 253 20.54 2.20 2.67
C LEU A 253 20.14 1.36 3.89
N LEU A 254 20.15 0.03 3.75
CA LEU A 254 19.76 -0.91 4.80
C LEU A 254 20.96 -1.67 5.40
N GLN A 255 22.07 -1.88 4.68
CA GLN A 255 23.25 -2.58 5.23
C GLN A 255 24.19 -1.66 6.03
N ASP A 256 24.26 -0.36 5.72
CA ASP A 256 25.06 0.63 6.48
C ASP A 256 24.35 1.10 7.77
N CYS A 257 23.22 0.48 8.13
CA CYS A 257 22.58 0.72 9.39
C CYS A 257 23.21 -0.22 10.43
N PRO A 258 23.91 0.27 11.48
CA PRO A 258 24.43 -0.57 12.58
C PRO A 258 23.33 -1.34 13.35
N GLU A 259 22.08 -1.10 12.94
CA GLU A 259 20.83 -1.59 13.48
C GLU A 259 20.19 -2.73 12.66
N CYS A 260 20.76 -3.14 11.52
CA CYS A 260 20.22 -4.22 10.69
C CYS A 260 21.04 -5.52 10.84
N PHE A 261 20.37 -6.64 11.12
CA PHE A 261 21.03 -7.95 11.11
C PHE A 261 21.39 -8.33 9.67
N ALA A 262 22.67 -8.59 9.43
CA ALA A 262 23.21 -8.96 8.12
C ALA A 262 22.45 -10.15 7.50
N SER A 263 21.99 -9.98 6.27
CA SER A 263 21.25 -10.99 5.51
C SER A 263 22.11 -12.23 5.23
N GLN A 264 21.57 -13.42 5.50
CA GLN A 264 22.01 -14.61 4.77
C GLN A 264 21.57 -14.44 3.30
N ARG A 265 22.54 -14.35 2.38
CA ARG A 265 22.29 -14.53 0.94
C ARG A 265 21.86 -15.97 0.70
N ILE A 266 20.58 -16.28 0.89
CA ILE A 266 20.03 -17.55 0.42
C ILE A 266 19.82 -17.40 -1.09
N ARG A 267 20.85 -17.75 -1.87
CA ARG A 267 20.65 -18.15 -3.27
C ARG A 267 19.83 -19.44 -3.23
N ILE A 268 18.53 -19.32 -3.42
CA ILE A 268 17.68 -20.49 -3.62
C ILE A 268 18.16 -21.12 -4.94
N GLY A 269 18.83 -22.27 -4.81
CA GLY A 269 19.52 -22.93 -5.91
C GLY A 269 18.55 -23.36 -7.01
N ARG A 270 19.02 -23.26 -8.25
CA ARG A 270 18.43 -23.94 -9.40
C ARG A 270 18.37 -25.44 -9.10
N TRP A 271 17.20 -26.04 -9.18
CA TRP A 271 17.00 -27.48 -9.25
C TRP A 271 16.41 -27.82 -10.62
#